data_AF-A0A410WU25-F1
#
_entry.id   AF-A0A410WU25-F1
#
_cell.length_a   1.000
_cell.length_b   1.000
_cell.length_c   1.000
_cell.angle_alpha   90.00
_cell.angle_beta   90.00
_cell.angle_gamma   90.00
#
_symmetry.space_group_name_H-M   'P 1'
#
loop_
_entity.id
_entity.type
_entity.pdbx_description
1 polymer ?
#
loop_
_entity_poly.entity_id
_entity_poly.type
_entity_poly.pdbx_seq_one_letter_code
_entity_poly.pdbx_strand_id
1 'polypeptide(L)'
;MKIIENLTVDGLVYTDENGENKKIDFKQCHEHWVQYRRRTENLTDEMTDEIRKKDFCIGQRDFTASPPYIEFFTKPFTRIEFEISADEKDLQIELSRWKREIVSAGWTTIDLS
;
A
#
# COMPACT_ATOMS: atom_id res chain seq x y z
N MET A 1 -2.50 2.27 17.19
CA MET A 1 -2.72 2.80 15.83
C MET A 1 -1.37 3.00 15.17
N LYS A 2 -1.27 2.81 13.85
CA LYS A 2 -0.02 3.06 13.11
C LYS A 2 -0.06 4.47 12.54
N ILE A 3 1.00 5.24 12.71
CA ILE A 3 1.06 6.65 12.29
C ILE A 3 2.11 6.75 11.19
N ILE A 4 1.73 7.30 10.03
CA ILE A 4 2.67 7.48 8.93
C ILE A 4 3.51 8.73 9.19
N GLU A 5 4.83 8.55 9.19
CA GLU A 5 5.80 9.62 9.42
C GLU A 5 6.30 10.23 8.11
N ASN A 6 6.59 9.37 7.12
CA ASN A 6 7.18 9.80 5.85
C ASN A 6 6.93 8.78 4.73
N LEU A 7 6.80 9.27 3.50
CA LEU A 7 6.74 8.47 2.28
C LEU A 7 7.81 8.93 1.29
N THR A 8 8.54 7.97 0.74
CA THR A 8 9.55 8.17 -0.29
C THR A 8 9.30 7.23 -1.47
N VAL A 9 10.03 7.43 -2.56
CA VAL A 9 9.98 6.53 -3.73
C VAL A 9 10.30 5.06 -3.39
N ASP A 10 11.10 4.81 -2.34
CA ASP A 10 11.48 3.47 -1.94
C ASP A 10 10.53 2.83 -0.91
N GLY A 11 9.66 3.61 -0.26
CA GLY A 11 8.87 3.07 0.83
C GLY A 11 8.21 4.09 1.76
N LEU A 12 7.57 3.53 2.79
CA LEU A 12 6.84 4.25 3.83
C LEU A 12 7.50 4.00 5.19
N VAL A 13 7.67 5.04 6.00
CA VAL A 13 8.06 4.91 7.40
C VAL A 13 6.85 5.22 8.27
N TYR A 14 6.60 4.37 9.26
CA TYR A 14 5.49 4.52 10.20
C TYR A 14 5.91 4.13 11.62
N THR A 15 5.25 4.73 12.59
CA THR A 15 5.35 4.34 14.00
C THR A 15 4.28 3.28 14.29
N ASP A 16 4.67 2.14 14.84
CA ASP A 16 3.73 1.06 15.19
C ASP A 16 3.04 1.26 16.55
N GLU A 17 2.20 0.30 16.93
CA GLU A 17 1.43 0.35 18.19
C GLU A 17 2.31 0.33 19.45
N ASN A 18 3.56 -0.12 19.35
CA ASN A 18 4.53 -0.12 20.45
C ASN A 18 5.40 1.15 20.46
N GLY A 19 5.18 2.08 19.53
CA GLY A 19 6.01 3.26 19.36
C GLY A 19 7.32 2.98 18.58
N GLU A 20 7.43 1.83 17.90
CA GLU A 20 8.62 1.51 17.13
C GLU A 20 8.51 2.01 15.68
N ASN A 21 9.59 2.61 15.19
CA ASN A 21 9.69 2.99 13.79
C ASN A 21 9.89 1.75 12.91
N LYS A 22 8.95 1.54 11.98
CA LYS A 22 8.97 0.47 10.99
C LYS A 22 9.03 1.08 9.59
N LYS A 23 9.53 0.28 8.63
CA LYS A 23 9.60 0.65 7.22
C LYS A 23 8.89 -0.40 6.36
N ILE A 24 8.05 0.07 5.45
CA ILE A 24 7.50 -0.71 4.34
C ILE A 24 8.37 -0.44 3.11
N ASP A 25 8.92 -1.50 2.53
CA ASP A 25 9.70 -1.43 1.30
C ASP A 25 8.79 -1.69 0.09
N PHE A 26 8.62 -0.68 -0.77
CA PHE A 26 7.70 -0.77 -1.90
C PHE A 26 8.16 -1.75 -2.98
N LYS A 27 9.47 -1.90 -3.19
CA LYS A 27 10.00 -2.90 -4.13
C LYS A 27 9.73 -4.31 -3.62
N GLN A 28 9.87 -4.54 -2.31
CA GLN A 28 9.54 -5.82 -1.71
C GLN A 28 8.04 -6.13 -1.82
N CYS A 29 7.17 -5.14 -1.53
CA CYS A 29 5.73 -5.29 -1.71
C CYS A 29 5.36 -5.64 -3.17
N HIS A 30 5.97 -4.95 -4.13
CA HIS A 30 5.77 -5.23 -5.54
C HIS A 30 6.21 -6.64 -5.93
N GLU A 31 7.37 -7.12 -5.45
CA GLU A 31 7.79 -8.49 -5.73
C GLU A 31 6.82 -9.52 -5.10
N HIS A 32 6.30 -9.25 -3.91
CA HIS A 32 5.28 -10.11 -3.30
C HIS A 32 3.99 -10.16 -4.11
N TRP A 33 3.57 -9.05 -4.71
CA TRP A 33 2.44 -9.00 -5.64
C TRP A 33 2.69 -9.83 -6.89
N VAL A 34 3.83 -9.64 -7.56
CA VAL A 34 4.22 -10.40 -8.75
C VAL A 34 4.23 -11.91 -8.45
N GLN A 35 4.80 -12.32 -7.31
CA GLN A 35 4.82 -13.72 -6.89
C GLN A 35 3.44 -14.26 -6.50
N TYR A 36 2.54 -13.42 -5.99
CA TYR A 36 1.15 -13.80 -5.77
C TYR A 36 0.46 -14.09 -7.11
N ARG A 37 0.49 -13.15 -8.06
CA ARG A 37 -0.09 -13.31 -9.39
C ARG A 37 0.44 -14.52 -10.14
N ARG A 38 1.76 -14.74 -10.12
CA ARG A 38 2.38 -15.92 -10.74
C ARG A 38 1.76 -17.22 -10.24
N ARG A 39 1.52 -17.33 -8.93
CA ARG A 39 0.93 -18.52 -8.31
C ARG A 39 -0.56 -18.65 -8.58
N THR A 40 -1.32 -17.56 -8.52
CA THR A 40 -2.78 -17.59 -8.67
C THR A 40 -3.25 -17.67 -10.12
N GLU A 41 -2.50 -17.10 -11.05
CA GLU A 41 -2.80 -17.07 -12.48
C GLU A 41 -1.98 -18.12 -13.27
N ASN A 42 -1.16 -18.93 -12.57
CA ASN A 42 -0.30 -19.98 -13.14
C ASN A 42 0.59 -19.48 -14.30
N LEU A 43 1.27 -18.36 -14.07
CA LEU A 43 2.02 -17.64 -15.09
C LEU A 43 3.39 -18.27 -15.36
N THR A 44 3.83 -18.20 -16.61
CA THR A 44 5.22 -18.53 -16.98
C THR A 44 6.20 -17.46 -16.49
N ASP A 45 7.48 -17.77 -16.54
CA ASP A 45 8.54 -16.82 -16.15
C ASP A 45 8.53 -15.57 -17.05
N GLU A 46 8.32 -15.76 -18.35
CA GLU A 46 8.22 -14.67 -19.34
C GLU A 46 7.05 -13.73 -19.03
N MET A 47 5.87 -14.28 -18.73
CA MET A 47 4.70 -13.49 -18.35
C MET A 47 4.92 -12.76 -17.02
N THR A 48 5.60 -13.41 -16.07
CA THR A 48 5.95 -12.82 -14.78
C THR A 48 6.89 -11.62 -14.95
N ASP A 49 7.90 -11.75 -15.80
CA ASP A 49 8.85 -10.68 -16.11
C ASP A 49 8.19 -9.50 -16.86
N GLU A 50 7.20 -9.78 -17.70
CA GLU A 50 6.38 -8.73 -18.31
C GLU A 50 5.54 -7.96 -17.28
N ILE A 51 4.89 -8.67 -16.35
CA ILE A 51 4.12 -8.06 -15.27
C ILE A 51 5.01 -7.18 -14.41
N ARG A 52 6.19 -7.68 -14.00
CA ARG A 52 7.14 -6.92 -13.17
C ARG A 52 7.55 -5.58 -13.81
N LYS A 53 7.47 -5.44 -15.14
CA LYS A 53 7.82 -4.21 -15.86
C LYS A 53 6.64 -3.25 -16.08
N LYS A 54 5.40 -3.76 -16.03
CA LYS A 54 4.18 -3.03 -16.43
C LYS A 54 3.25 -2.74 -15.26
N ASP A 55 3.27 -3.59 -14.25
CA ASP A 55 2.47 -3.49 -13.03
C ASP A 55 3.36 -2.93 -11.92
N PHE A 56 2.85 -1.97 -11.15
CA PHE A 56 3.56 -1.30 -10.05
C PHE A 56 2.75 -1.36 -8.76
N CYS A 57 1.90 -2.37 -8.64
CA CYS A 57 1.03 -2.55 -7.48
C CYS A 57 1.85 -2.96 -6.25
N ILE A 58 1.65 -2.26 -5.13
CA ILE A 58 2.32 -2.50 -3.85
C ILE A 58 1.37 -2.84 -2.71
N GLY A 59 0.07 -2.89 -2.98
CA GLY A 59 -0.95 -3.11 -1.97
C GLY A 59 -2.36 -2.91 -2.49
N GLN A 60 -3.29 -2.87 -1.56
CA GLN A 60 -4.71 -2.62 -1.77
C GLN A 60 -5.21 -1.55 -0.80
N ARG A 61 -6.30 -0.89 -1.15
CA ARG A 61 -6.94 0.12 -0.29
C ARG A 61 -8.44 -0.03 -0.33
N ASP A 62 -9.08 0.39 0.75
CA ASP A 62 -10.52 0.56 0.81
C ASP A 62 -10.80 1.83 1.62
N PHE A 63 -11.23 2.87 0.92
CA PHE A 63 -11.54 4.16 1.50
C PHE A 63 -13.01 4.31 1.94
N THR A 64 -13.85 3.31 1.65
CA THR A 64 -15.25 3.25 2.11
C THR A 64 -15.44 2.29 3.30
N ALA A 65 -14.42 1.50 3.63
CA ALA A 65 -14.34 0.70 4.85
C ALA A 65 -14.42 1.56 6.13
N SER A 66 -14.73 0.89 7.26
CA SER A 66 -14.79 1.50 8.60
C SER A 66 -13.95 0.66 9.58
N PRO A 67 -12.71 1.08 9.91
CA PRO A 67 -12.02 2.28 9.42
C PRO A 67 -11.51 2.14 7.96
N PRO A 68 -11.35 3.26 7.21
CA PRO A 68 -10.64 3.27 5.94
C PRO A 68 -9.19 2.79 6.08
N TYR A 69 -8.63 2.15 5.06
CA TYR A 69 -7.26 1.62 5.15
C TYR A 69 -6.49 1.59 3.83
N ILE A 70 -5.17 1.49 3.96
CA ILE A 70 -4.25 0.99 2.92
C ILE A 70 -3.52 -0.22 3.52
N GLU A 71 -3.54 -1.34 2.80
CA GLU A 71 -2.85 -2.57 3.16
C GLU A 71 -1.76 -2.90 2.14
N PHE A 72 -0.52 -2.92 2.61
CA PHE A 72 0.65 -3.19 1.79
C PHE A 72 0.96 -4.68 1.75
N PHE A 73 1.45 -5.16 0.60
CA PHE A 73 1.80 -6.57 0.39
C PHE A 73 3.14 -6.97 1.02
N THR A 74 3.38 -6.56 2.26
CA THR A 74 4.47 -7.06 3.11
C THR A 74 4.23 -8.52 3.54
N LYS A 75 5.16 -9.15 4.26
CA LYS A 75 4.96 -10.49 4.83
C LYS A 75 5.26 -10.47 6.34
N PRO A 76 4.25 -10.57 7.22
CA PRO A 76 2.80 -10.57 6.93
C PRO A 76 2.33 -9.21 6.37
N PHE A 77 1.14 -9.17 5.76
CA PHE A 77 0.55 -7.91 5.25
C PHE A 77 0.48 -6.85 6.34
N THR A 78 0.74 -5.61 5.95
CA THR A 78 0.76 -4.46 6.86
C THR A 78 -0.35 -3.52 6.47
N ARG A 79 -1.38 -3.46 7.31
CA ARG A 79 -2.50 -2.54 7.19
C ARG A 79 -2.26 -1.29 8.01
N ILE A 80 -2.43 -0.14 7.38
CA ILE A 80 -2.52 1.18 8.03
C ILE A 80 -3.95 1.65 7.90
N GLU A 81 -4.58 1.82 9.05
CA GLU A 81 -5.96 2.29 9.18
C GLU A 81 -5.95 3.79 9.47
N PHE A 82 -6.90 4.50 8.88
CA PHE A 82 -7.08 5.94 9.07
C PHE A 82 -8.20 6.18 10.07
N GLU A 83 -7.94 7.06 11.04
CA GLU A 83 -8.91 7.40 12.06
C GLU A 83 -10.08 8.16 11.45
N ILE A 84 -11.31 7.77 11.81
CA ILE A 84 -12.50 8.46 11.35
C ILE A 84 -12.55 9.82 12.07
N SER A 85 -12.20 10.88 11.36
CA SER A 85 -12.30 12.25 11.85
C SER A 85 -13.76 12.65 12.09
N ALA A 86 -14.00 13.51 13.09
CA ALA A 86 -15.29 14.16 13.29
C ALA A 86 -15.66 15.09 12.11
N ASP A 87 -14.66 15.59 11.38
CA ASP A 87 -14.84 16.26 10.09
C ASP A 87 -14.50 15.28 8.96
N GLU A 88 -15.54 14.80 8.27
CA GLU A 88 -15.41 13.90 7.13
C GLU A 88 -14.52 14.48 6.01
N LYS A 89 -14.48 15.81 5.84
CA LYS A 89 -13.63 16.44 4.82
C LYS A 89 -12.15 16.28 5.13
N ASP A 90 -11.76 16.36 6.40
CA ASP A 90 -10.37 16.20 6.81
C ASP A 90 -9.87 14.78 6.50
N LEU A 91 -10.69 13.77 6.81
CA LEU A 91 -10.42 12.38 6.45
C LEU A 91 -10.29 12.23 4.93
N GLN A 92 -11.24 12.77 4.15
CA GLN A 92 -11.18 12.68 2.68
C GLN A 92 -9.95 13.38 2.08
N ILE A 93 -9.51 14.50 2.66
CA ILE A 93 -8.28 15.21 2.27
C ILE A 93 -7.07 14.32 2.56
N GLU A 94 -7.01 13.69 3.73
CA GLU A 94 -5.93 12.79 4.11
C GLU A 94 -5.86 11.55 3.21
N LEU A 95 -6.98 10.86 2.99
CA LEU A 95 -7.05 9.68 2.10
C LEU A 95 -6.61 10.04 0.67
N SER A 96 -7.09 11.18 0.16
CA SER A 96 -6.70 11.71 -1.15
C SER A 96 -5.21 12.05 -1.22
N ARG A 97 -4.65 12.60 -0.14
CA ARG A 97 -3.22 12.89 -0.03
C ARG A 97 -2.40 11.62 -0.15
N TRP A 98 -2.69 10.59 0.64
CA TRP A 98 -1.92 9.34 0.62
C TRP A 98 -2.01 8.61 -0.72
N LYS A 99 -3.19 8.62 -1.36
CA LYS A 99 -3.32 8.11 -2.74
C LYS A 99 -2.39 8.84 -3.71
N ARG A 100 -2.36 10.18 -3.66
CA ARG A 100 -1.49 10.99 -4.53
C ARG A 100 -0.01 10.78 -4.23
N GLU A 101 0.39 10.66 -2.98
CA GLU A 101 1.79 10.45 -2.61
C GLU A 101 2.31 9.10 -3.11
N ILE A 102 1.53 8.02 -2.98
CA ILE A 102 1.87 6.70 -3.53
C ILE A 102 2.04 6.76 -5.07
N VAL A 103 1.09 7.40 -5.76
CA VAL A 103 1.16 7.57 -7.22
C VAL A 103 2.35 8.43 -7.64
N SER A 104 2.64 9.50 -6.89
CA SER A 104 3.78 10.39 -7.15
C SER A 104 5.12 9.69 -6.91
N ALA A 105 5.15 8.67 -6.06
CA ALA A 105 6.28 7.78 -5.85
C ALA A 105 6.44 6.70 -6.94
N GLY A 106 5.52 6.63 -7.92
CA GLY A 106 5.57 5.70 -9.05
C GLY A 106 4.87 4.36 -8.80
N TRP A 107 4.10 4.24 -7.72
CA TRP A 107 3.44 2.99 -7.31
C TRP A 107 1.92 3.10 -7.38
N THR A 108 1.25 1.95 -7.34
CA THR A 108 -0.22 1.87 -7.34
C THR A 108 -0.72 0.95 -6.23
N THR A 109 -2.00 1.09 -5.88
CA THR A 109 -2.72 0.12 -5.05
C THR A 109 -4.04 -0.25 -5.71
N ILE A 110 -4.51 -1.47 -5.48
CA ILE A 110 -5.84 -1.93 -5.91
C ILE A 110 -6.90 -1.13 -5.15
N ASP A 111 -7.89 -0.59 -5.86
CA ASP A 111 -9.05 0.07 -5.26
C ASP A 111 -10.14 -0.97 -4.98
N LEU A 112 -10.52 -1.14 -3.72
CA LEU A 112 -11.59 -2.07 -3.31
C LEU A 112 -12.90 -1.34 -2.97
N SER A 113 -12.88 -0.01 -2.92
CA SER A 113 -14.02 0.86 -2.59
C SER A 113 -15.03 1.03 -3.71
#